data_AF-A0A7R9K3L5-F1
#
_entry.id   AF-A0A7R9K3L5-F1
#
_cell.length_a   1.000
_cell.length_b   1.000
_cell.length_c   1.000
_cell.angle_alpha   90.00
_cell.angle_beta   90.00
_cell.angle_gamma   90.00
#
_symmetry.space_group_name_H-M   'P 1'
#
loop_
_entity.id
_entity.type
_entity.pdbx_description
1 polymer ?
#
loop_
_entity_poly.entity_id
_entity_poly.type
_entity_poly.pdbx_seq_one_letter_code
_entity_poly.pdbx_strand_id
1 'polypeptide(L)'
;MAAFTLSDEVEDTKRIVRSAKEKRYEELMNLIHNIRNYKKIKAISSMLTSFEELMRAYTKALPVISKEENGQTRRFYVRCLVEMDDFITEVWKNMSKNNSKFLTSIRQKLRKYTKEFEEDMAKFRANPDHPDEEEEERAHEFDARCLMISKTFYQQLRSRERQSLVGPPESMREHVVAASKAMRNGNWAAC
;
A
#
# COMPACT_ATOMS: atom_id res chain seq x y z
N MET A 1 40.99 1.99 -33.12
CA MET A 1 39.84 2.80 -32.65
C MET A 1 38.57 2.10 -33.11
N ALA A 2 37.92 1.36 -32.23
CA ALA A 2 36.56 0.89 -32.45
C ALA A 2 35.69 1.63 -31.42
N ALA A 3 34.90 2.60 -31.89
CA ALA A 3 33.87 3.25 -31.10
C ALA A 3 32.73 2.23 -30.92
N PHE A 4 32.68 1.58 -29.77
CA PHE A 4 31.56 0.73 -29.39
C PHE A 4 30.41 1.65 -28.97
N THR A 5 29.52 1.94 -29.91
CA THR A 5 28.25 2.64 -29.69
C THR A 5 27.33 1.71 -28.90
N LEU A 6 27.28 1.88 -27.59
CA LEU A 6 26.24 1.26 -26.78
C LEU A 6 25.90 2.21 -25.63
N SER A 7 24.83 2.99 -25.81
CA SER A 7 23.91 3.38 -24.72
C SER A 7 22.86 4.37 -25.22
N ASP A 8 21.90 3.91 -26.02
CA ASP A 8 20.55 4.51 -26.02
C ASP A 8 19.47 3.50 -26.45
N GLU A 9 19.55 2.25 -25.99
CA GLU A 9 18.36 1.40 -25.90
C GLU A 9 17.76 1.60 -24.51
N VAL A 10 17.12 2.76 -24.32
CA VAL A 10 16.03 2.85 -23.35
C VAL A 10 14.94 1.91 -23.87
N GLU A 11 15.03 0.63 -23.50
CA GLU A 11 13.94 -0.33 -23.66
C GLU A 11 12.66 0.37 -23.21
N ASP A 12 11.78 0.61 -24.19
CA ASP A 12 10.47 1.19 -24.05
C ASP A 12 9.76 0.42 -22.93
N THR A 13 9.77 0.98 -21.71
CA THR A 13 9.18 0.33 -20.55
C THR A 13 7.68 0.27 -20.83
N LYS A 14 7.23 -0.83 -21.44
CA LYS A 14 5.84 -1.06 -21.83
C LYS A 14 4.96 -0.63 -20.67
N ARG A 15 4.26 0.49 -20.86
CA ARG A 15 3.34 1.04 -19.86
C ARG A 15 2.25 0.00 -19.64
N ILE A 16 2.36 -0.79 -18.57
CA ILE A 16 1.33 -1.77 -18.21
C ILE A 16 0.05 -0.98 -17.96
N VAL A 17 -0.94 -1.18 -18.85
CA VAL A 17 -2.24 -0.53 -18.74
C VAL A 17 -3.04 -1.27 -17.67
N ARG A 18 -2.91 -0.81 -16.43
CA ARG A 18 -3.73 -1.27 -15.30
C ARG A 18 -5.22 -1.06 -15.61
N SER A 19 -6.06 -2.01 -15.22
CA SER A 19 -7.52 -1.90 -15.41
C SER A 19 -8.09 -0.76 -14.55
N ALA A 20 -9.30 -0.28 -14.89
CA ALA A 20 -9.95 0.77 -14.11
C ALA A 20 -10.19 0.32 -12.65
N LYS A 21 -10.51 -0.96 -12.47
CA LYS A 21 -10.66 -1.62 -11.17
C LYS A 21 -9.38 -1.61 -10.36
N GLU A 22 -8.31 -2.10 -10.95
CA GLU A 22 -7.02 -2.22 -10.29
C GLU A 22 -6.49 -0.85 -9.85
N LYS A 23 -6.67 0.18 -10.68
CA LYS A 23 -6.33 1.57 -10.31
C LYS A 23 -7.10 2.07 -9.09
N ARG A 24 -8.41 1.80 -9.01
CA ARG A 24 -9.24 2.23 -7.87
C ARG A 24 -8.88 1.50 -6.59
N TYR A 25 -8.65 0.19 -6.65
CA TYR A 25 -8.26 -0.57 -5.47
C TYR A 25 -6.82 -0.25 -5.02
N GLU A 26 -5.89 -0.01 -5.93
CA GLU A 26 -4.56 0.50 -5.58
C GLU A 26 -4.65 1.84 -4.84
N GLU A 27 -5.46 2.78 -5.32
CA GLU A 27 -5.68 4.08 -4.66
C GLU A 27 -6.18 3.88 -3.23
N LEU A 28 -7.16 2.99 -3.02
CA LEU A 28 -7.68 2.65 -1.70
C LEU A 28 -6.61 2.02 -0.79
N MET A 29 -5.87 1.03 -1.30
CA MET A 29 -4.84 0.33 -0.52
C MET A 29 -3.70 1.26 -0.10
N ASN A 30 -3.27 2.18 -0.97
CA ASN A 30 -2.26 3.18 -0.63
C ASN A 30 -2.72 4.07 0.54
N LEU A 31 -3.97 4.52 0.52
CA LEU A 31 -4.54 5.35 1.58
C LEU A 31 -4.66 4.57 2.90
N ILE A 32 -5.06 3.30 2.84
CA ILE A 32 -5.14 2.42 4.02
C ILE A 32 -3.76 2.18 4.63
N HIS A 33 -2.74 1.95 3.79
CA HIS A 33 -1.36 1.82 4.24
C HIS A 33 -0.90 3.08 4.98
N ASN A 34 -1.17 4.27 4.42
CA ASN A 34 -0.86 5.54 5.06
C ASN A 34 -1.59 5.71 6.40
N ILE A 35 -2.89 5.39 6.46
CA ILE A 35 -3.69 5.44 7.70
C ILE A 35 -3.09 4.52 8.77
N ARG A 36 -2.70 3.30 8.43
CA ARG A 36 -2.03 2.36 9.36
C ARG A 36 -0.71 2.92 9.88
N ASN A 37 0.08 3.57 9.03
CA ASN A 37 1.32 4.22 9.45
C ASN A 37 1.04 5.39 10.40
N TYR A 38 0.07 6.26 10.09
CA TYR A 38 -0.33 7.36 10.97
C TYR A 38 -0.91 6.87 12.30
N LYS A 39 -1.60 5.72 12.30
CA LYS A 39 -2.07 5.04 13.51
C LYS A 39 -0.90 4.63 14.42
N LYS A 40 0.14 3.99 13.87
CA LYS A 40 1.34 3.57 14.63
C LYS A 40 2.01 4.75 15.34
N ILE A 41 2.17 5.88 14.65
CA ILE A 41 2.81 7.08 15.21
C ILE A 41 1.82 8.03 15.90
N LYS A 42 0.53 7.65 16.00
CA LYS A 42 -0.56 8.46 16.58
C LYS A 42 -0.72 9.87 15.99
N ALA A 43 -0.45 10.04 14.69
CA ALA A 43 -0.58 11.30 13.96
C ALA A 43 -2.04 11.56 13.52
N ILE A 44 -2.88 12.04 14.45
CA ILE A 44 -4.34 12.17 14.25
C ILE A 44 -4.71 13.16 13.12
N SER A 45 -3.96 14.25 12.95
CA SER A 45 -4.22 15.23 11.89
C SER A 45 -4.05 14.62 10.49
N SER A 46 -2.92 13.96 10.25
CA SER A 46 -2.65 13.28 8.98
C SER A 46 -3.63 12.14 8.72
N MET A 47 -4.00 11.40 9.78
CA MET A 47 -5.00 10.35 9.69
C MET A 47 -6.38 10.89 9.29
N LEU A 48 -6.80 12.04 9.82
CA LEU A 48 -8.04 12.69 9.43
C LEU A 48 -8.03 13.06 7.94
N THR A 49 -6.93 13.66 7.47
CA THR A 49 -6.79 14.01 6.04
C THR A 49 -6.86 12.77 5.16
N SER A 50 -6.09 11.72 5.47
CA SER A 50 -6.10 10.48 4.69
C SER A 50 -7.45 9.75 4.77
N PHE A 51 -8.19 9.86 5.87
CA PHE A 51 -9.54 9.32 5.94
C PHE A 51 -10.50 10.05 5.00
N GLU A 52 -10.42 11.38 4.90
CA GLU A 52 -11.23 12.13 3.95
C GLU A 52 -10.90 11.80 2.49
N GLU A 53 -9.62 11.58 2.19
CA GLU A 53 -9.17 11.09 0.89
C GLU A 53 -9.68 9.67 0.62
N LEU A 54 -9.63 8.78 1.62
CA LEU A 54 -10.15 7.42 1.53
C LEU A 54 -11.64 7.41 1.20
N MET A 55 -12.45 8.22 1.88
CA MET A 55 -13.88 8.36 1.58
C MET A 55 -14.12 8.82 0.13
N ARG A 56 -13.35 9.82 -0.35
CA ARG A 56 -13.48 10.32 -1.74
C ARG A 56 -12.99 9.30 -2.78
N ALA A 57 -11.98 8.50 -2.44
CA ALA A 57 -11.51 7.42 -3.31
C ALA A 57 -12.55 6.30 -3.39
N TYR A 58 -13.20 5.97 -2.26
CA TYR A 58 -14.25 4.94 -2.20
C TYR A 58 -15.48 5.33 -3.03
N THR A 59 -15.95 6.58 -2.95
CA THR A 59 -17.09 7.03 -3.78
C THR A 59 -16.79 6.92 -5.28
N LYS A 60 -15.54 7.14 -5.70
CA LYS A 60 -15.10 6.92 -7.09
C LYS A 60 -14.95 5.44 -7.45
N ALA A 61 -14.77 4.57 -6.47
CA ALA A 61 -14.68 3.12 -6.64
C ALA A 61 -16.05 2.45 -6.69
N LEU A 62 -17.09 3.04 -6.09
CA LEU A 62 -18.47 2.51 -6.08
C LEU A 62 -18.96 2.03 -7.46
N PRO A 63 -18.82 2.78 -8.57
CA PRO A 63 -19.30 2.32 -9.88
C PRO A 63 -18.59 1.07 -10.40
N VAL A 64 -17.35 0.81 -9.95
CA VAL A 64 -16.60 -0.41 -10.28
C VAL A 64 -17.06 -1.56 -9.39
N ILE A 65 -17.18 -1.31 -8.07
CA ILE A 65 -17.60 -2.29 -7.06
C ILE A 65 -19.00 -2.82 -7.39
N SER A 66 -19.95 -1.94 -7.74
CA SER A 66 -21.32 -2.33 -8.11
C SER A 66 -21.40 -3.19 -9.38
N LYS A 67 -20.46 -3.03 -10.32
CA LYS A 67 -20.47 -3.74 -11.60
C LYS A 67 -19.77 -5.10 -11.53
N GLU A 68 -18.74 -5.23 -10.72
CA GLU A 68 -17.87 -6.41 -10.73
C GLU A 68 -18.01 -7.31 -9.50
N GLU A 69 -18.53 -6.82 -8.37
CA GLU A 69 -18.56 -7.55 -7.09
C GLU A 69 -19.96 -7.65 -6.49
N ASN A 70 -21.00 -7.62 -7.33
CA ASN A 70 -22.40 -7.60 -6.88
C ASN A 70 -22.70 -6.50 -5.85
N GLY A 71 -21.90 -5.42 -5.83
CA GLY A 71 -22.05 -4.32 -4.89
C GLY A 71 -21.54 -4.60 -3.48
N GLN A 72 -20.84 -5.70 -3.25
CA GLN A 72 -20.32 -6.02 -1.92
C GLN A 72 -19.04 -5.22 -1.60
N THR A 73 -19.03 -4.58 -0.43
CA THR A 73 -17.85 -3.87 0.06
C THR A 73 -16.73 -4.86 0.33
N ARG A 74 -15.55 -4.61 -0.25
CA ARG A 74 -14.38 -5.44 0.01
C ARG A 74 -13.95 -5.39 1.48
N ARG A 75 -13.48 -6.53 1.98
CA ARG A 75 -13.27 -6.74 3.40
C ARG A 75 -12.08 -5.95 3.95
N PHE A 76 -11.04 -5.68 3.16
CA PHE A 76 -9.90 -4.84 3.51
C PHE A 76 -10.35 -3.43 3.89
N TYR A 77 -11.39 -2.93 3.22
CA TYR A 77 -11.95 -1.61 3.46
C TYR A 77 -12.68 -1.58 4.79
N VAL A 78 -13.55 -2.58 5.01
CA VAL A 78 -14.26 -2.78 6.29
C VAL A 78 -13.28 -2.95 7.44
N ARG A 79 -12.23 -3.75 7.26
CA ARG A 79 -11.14 -3.95 8.22
C ARG A 79 -10.50 -2.61 8.60
N CYS A 80 -10.18 -1.76 7.63
CA CYS A 80 -9.64 -0.43 7.91
C CYS A 80 -10.62 0.44 8.72
N LEU A 81 -11.92 0.40 8.42
CA LEU A 81 -12.93 1.16 9.16
C LEU A 81 -13.04 0.70 10.62
N VAL A 82 -13.09 -0.62 10.85
CA VAL A 82 -13.14 -1.20 12.20
C VAL A 82 -11.86 -0.87 12.98
N GLU A 83 -10.69 -1.13 12.40
CA GLU A 83 -9.39 -0.85 13.05
C GLU A 83 -9.21 0.63 13.42
N MET A 84 -9.79 1.54 12.63
CA MET A 84 -9.75 2.97 12.88
C MET A 84 -10.78 3.41 13.93
N ASP A 85 -12.01 2.85 13.90
CA ASP A 85 -13.05 3.13 14.89
C ASP A 85 -12.62 2.73 16.31
N ASP A 86 -12.05 1.53 16.43
CA ASP A 86 -11.52 1.02 17.69
C ASP A 86 -10.36 1.90 18.20
N PHE A 87 -9.43 2.28 17.31
CA PHE A 87 -8.31 3.14 17.65
C PHE A 87 -8.74 4.54 18.10
N ILE A 88 -9.67 5.18 17.37
CA ILE A 88 -10.15 6.52 17.74
C ILE A 88 -10.91 6.48 19.07
N THR A 89 -11.65 5.41 19.32
CA THR A 89 -12.33 5.19 20.61
C THR A 89 -11.34 5.02 21.76
N GLU A 90 -10.26 4.27 21.55
CA GLU A 90 -9.18 4.10 22.53
C GLU A 90 -8.45 5.43 22.82
N VAL A 91 -8.05 6.13 21.75
CA VAL A 91 -7.33 7.41 21.83
C VAL A 91 -8.19 8.48 22.51
N TRP A 92 -9.50 8.51 22.28
CA TRP A 92 -10.41 9.44 22.95
C TRP A 92 -10.42 9.30 24.47
N LYS A 93 -10.28 8.08 24.99
CA LYS A 93 -10.26 7.83 26.44
C LYS A 93 -8.93 8.24 27.08
N ASN A 94 -7.84 8.18 26.31
CA ASN A 94 -6.48 8.17 26.87
C ASN A 94 -5.58 9.35 26.46
N MET A 95 -6.04 10.33 25.64
CA MET A 95 -5.16 11.38 25.09
C MET A 95 -5.28 12.80 25.68
N SER A 96 -4.14 13.50 25.62
CA SER A 96 -3.89 14.89 26.03
C SER A 96 -4.44 15.96 25.07
N LYS A 97 -4.56 17.22 25.55
CA LYS A 97 -5.24 18.37 24.92
C LYS A 97 -4.76 18.77 23.51
N ASN A 98 -3.52 18.47 23.12
CA ASN A 98 -2.96 18.96 21.83
C ASN A 98 -3.64 18.37 20.58
N ASN A 99 -4.22 17.16 20.69
CA ASN A 99 -4.90 16.50 19.58
C ASN A 99 -6.43 16.65 19.61
N SER A 100 -6.96 17.34 20.62
CA SER A 100 -8.40 17.39 20.92
C SER A 100 -9.28 17.84 19.76
N LYS A 101 -8.84 18.84 18.98
CA LYS A 101 -9.57 19.35 17.81
C LYS A 101 -9.71 18.30 16.72
N PHE A 102 -8.58 17.79 16.22
CA PHE A 102 -8.56 16.77 15.15
C PHE A 102 -9.23 15.48 15.59
N LEU A 103 -9.06 15.10 16.87
CA LEU A 103 -9.70 13.91 17.43
C LEU A 103 -11.22 14.04 17.51
N THR A 104 -11.72 15.23 17.86
CA THR A 104 -13.17 15.50 17.83
C THR A 104 -13.70 15.43 16.41
N SER A 105 -13.00 16.05 15.46
CA SER A 105 -13.37 16.05 14.04
C SER A 105 -13.39 14.64 13.45
N ILE A 106 -12.33 13.84 13.63
CA ILE A 106 -12.26 12.49 13.08
C ILE A 106 -13.30 11.58 13.73
N ARG A 107 -13.51 11.67 15.06
CA ARG A 107 -14.53 10.88 15.75
C ARG A 107 -15.94 11.18 15.25
N GLN A 108 -16.31 12.45 15.14
CA GLN A 108 -17.63 12.83 14.67
C GLN A 108 -17.87 12.39 13.22
N LYS A 109 -16.86 12.54 12.37
CA LYS A 109 -16.94 12.20 10.95
C LYS A 109 -16.98 10.68 10.76
N LEU A 110 -16.11 9.94 11.43
CA LEU A 110 -16.07 8.48 11.39
C LEU A 110 -17.40 7.89 11.85
N ARG A 111 -17.94 8.34 13.00
CA ARG A 111 -19.24 7.87 13.50
C ARG A 111 -20.41 8.13 12.55
N LYS A 112 -20.36 9.19 11.75
CA LYS A 112 -21.40 9.46 10.75
C LYS A 112 -21.23 8.53 9.55
N TYR A 113 -20.00 8.33 9.11
CA TYR A 113 -19.67 7.52 7.95
C TYR A 113 -19.90 6.03 8.17
N THR A 114 -19.50 5.49 9.33
CA THR A 114 -19.62 4.06 9.64
C THR A 114 -21.06 3.57 9.74
N LYS A 115 -22.05 4.46 9.90
CA LYS A 115 -23.47 4.11 9.89
C LYS A 115 -23.89 3.36 8.63
N GLU A 116 -23.32 3.74 7.50
CA GLU A 116 -23.61 3.11 6.20
C GLU A 116 -22.96 1.73 6.06
N PHE A 117 -22.06 1.36 6.98
CA PHE A 117 -21.28 0.13 6.96
C PHE A 117 -21.53 -0.76 8.20
N GLU A 118 -22.54 -0.46 9.03
CA GLU A 118 -22.77 -1.17 10.31
C GLU A 118 -22.97 -2.68 10.11
N GLU A 119 -23.72 -3.09 9.08
CA GLU A 119 -23.92 -4.50 8.75
C GLU A 119 -22.63 -5.20 8.32
N ASP A 120 -21.83 -4.55 7.47
CA ASP A 120 -20.56 -5.09 6.99
C ASP A 120 -19.53 -5.18 8.12
N MET A 121 -19.48 -4.16 8.98
CA MET A 121 -18.64 -4.16 10.18
C MET A 121 -19.07 -5.24 11.19
N ALA A 122 -20.36 -5.47 11.36
CA ALA A 122 -20.88 -6.54 12.21
C ALA A 122 -20.51 -7.92 11.68
N LYS A 123 -20.66 -8.15 10.36
CA LYS A 123 -20.23 -9.39 9.69
C LYS A 123 -18.73 -9.63 9.86
N PHE A 124 -17.91 -8.58 9.69
CA PHE A 124 -16.47 -8.66 9.91
C PHE A 124 -16.12 -8.98 11.37
N ARG A 125 -16.77 -8.34 12.36
CA ARG A 125 -16.53 -8.61 13.78
C ARG A 125 -16.99 -10.00 14.22
N ALA A 126 -18.03 -10.55 13.59
CA ALA A 126 -18.49 -11.92 13.84
C ALA A 126 -17.52 -12.98 13.28
N ASN A 127 -16.88 -12.69 12.15
CA ASN A 127 -15.91 -13.55 11.48
C ASN A 127 -14.61 -12.79 11.16
N PRO A 128 -13.78 -12.45 12.16
CA PRO A 128 -12.58 -11.64 11.94
C PRO A 128 -11.54 -12.36 11.08
N ASP A 129 -11.42 -13.68 11.23
CA ASP A 129 -10.36 -14.52 10.64
C ASP A 129 -10.77 -15.31 9.40
N HIS A 130 -11.95 -15.10 8.81
CA HIS A 130 -12.25 -15.76 7.53
C HIS A 130 -11.17 -15.33 6.51
N PRO A 131 -10.30 -16.22 6.02
CA PRO A 131 -9.33 -15.81 5.03
C PRO A 131 -10.12 -15.51 3.77
N ASP A 132 -10.08 -14.27 3.29
CA ASP A 132 -10.36 -14.03 1.89
C ASP A 132 -9.00 -14.21 1.22
N GLU A 133 -8.66 -15.45 0.88
CA GLU A 133 -7.32 -15.84 0.39
C GLU A 133 -6.89 -14.94 -0.77
N GLU A 134 -7.82 -14.57 -1.66
CA GLU A 134 -7.56 -13.64 -2.74
C GLU A 134 -7.29 -12.21 -2.26
N GLU A 135 -8.00 -11.73 -1.23
CA GLU A 135 -7.75 -10.42 -0.65
C GLU A 135 -6.43 -10.35 0.11
N GLU A 136 -6.10 -11.40 0.87
CA GLU A 136 -4.83 -11.51 1.59
C GLU A 136 -3.66 -11.56 0.61
N GLU A 137 -3.76 -12.36 -0.46
CA GLU A 137 -2.74 -12.41 -1.50
C GLU A 137 -2.56 -11.04 -2.19
N ARG A 138 -3.66 -10.36 -2.51
CA ARG A 138 -3.62 -8.99 -3.08
C ARG A 138 -3.03 -7.97 -2.12
N ALA A 139 -3.34 -8.06 -0.82
CA ALA A 139 -2.79 -7.18 0.19
C ALA A 139 -1.28 -7.43 0.38
N HIS A 140 -0.85 -8.70 0.38
CA HIS A 140 0.56 -9.08 0.43
C HIS A 140 1.33 -8.61 -0.81
N GLU A 141 0.75 -8.76 -2.01
CA GLU A 141 1.34 -8.26 -3.25
C GLU A 141 1.48 -6.73 -3.21
N PHE A 142 0.43 -6.04 -2.74
CA PHE A 142 0.41 -4.60 -2.62
C PHE A 142 1.45 -4.10 -1.60
N ASP A 143 1.51 -4.68 -0.40
CA ASP A 143 2.51 -4.33 0.61
C ASP A 143 3.93 -4.60 0.10
N ALA A 144 4.17 -5.73 -0.59
CA ALA A 144 5.45 -6.01 -1.24
C ALA A 144 5.82 -4.94 -2.29
N ARG A 145 4.84 -4.44 -3.05
CA ARG A 145 5.04 -3.34 -4.00
C ARG A 145 5.29 -2.00 -3.32
N CYS A 146 4.65 -1.71 -2.18
CA CYS A 146 4.87 -0.49 -1.41
C CYS A 146 6.20 -0.49 -0.66
N LEU A 147 6.71 -1.65 -0.26
CA LEU A 147 8.06 -1.82 0.30
C LEU A 147 9.17 -1.59 -0.74
N MET A 148 8.82 -1.57 -2.03
CA MET A 148 9.77 -1.34 -3.11
C MET A 148 10.22 0.14 -3.13
N ILE A 149 11.32 0.42 -2.43
CA ILE A 149 11.90 1.77 -2.23
C ILE A 149 12.10 2.52 -3.56
N SER A 150 12.46 1.81 -4.64
CA SER A 150 12.57 2.40 -5.97
C SER A 150 12.24 1.40 -7.07
N LYS A 151 11.31 1.78 -7.95
CA LYS A 151 10.91 0.99 -9.11
C LYS A 151 12.04 0.80 -10.12
N THR A 152 12.84 1.84 -10.34
CA THR A 152 13.98 1.80 -11.27
C THR A 152 15.10 0.91 -10.75
N PHE A 153 15.38 0.99 -9.44
CA PHE A 153 16.37 0.14 -8.79
C PHE A 153 15.95 -1.35 -8.81
N TYR A 154 14.68 -1.62 -8.52
CA TYR A 154 14.14 -2.98 -8.57
C TYR A 154 14.17 -3.58 -9.98
N GLN A 155 13.84 -2.79 -11.01
CA GLN A 155 13.97 -3.21 -12.40
C GLN A 155 15.42 -3.57 -12.74
N GLN A 156 16.40 -2.76 -12.30
CA GLN A 156 17.83 -3.05 -12.51
C GLN A 156 18.28 -4.32 -11.80
N LEU A 157 17.87 -4.55 -10.55
CA LEU A 157 18.11 -5.80 -9.83
C LEU A 157 17.56 -7.01 -10.60
N ARG A 158 16.30 -6.94 -11.04
CA ARG A 158 15.66 -8.02 -11.80
C ARG A 158 16.33 -8.28 -13.15
N SER A 159 16.74 -7.24 -13.86
CA SER A 159 17.47 -7.37 -15.13
C SER A 159 18.83 -8.04 -14.90
N ARG A 160 19.57 -7.66 -13.85
CA ARG A 160 20.85 -8.29 -13.50
C ARG A 160 20.71 -9.73 -13.01
N GLU A 161 19.58 -10.09 -12.40
CA GLU A 161 19.28 -11.47 -12.01
C GLU A 161 18.99 -12.39 -13.20
N ARG A 162 18.47 -11.83 -14.30
CA ARG A 162 18.23 -12.57 -15.54
C ARG A 162 19.49 -12.75 -16.39
N GLN A 163 20.52 -11.91 -16.19
CA GLN A 163 21.81 -12.10 -16.83
C GLN A 163 22.55 -13.27 -16.20
N SER A 164 22.83 -14.30 -17.01
CA SER A 164 23.48 -15.54 -16.61
C SER A 164 24.99 -15.42 -16.40
N LEU A 165 25.63 -14.40 -16.99
CA LEU A 165 27.05 -14.11 -16.85
C LEU A 165 27.21 -12.67 -16.38
N VAL A 166 27.63 -12.50 -15.13
CA VAL A 166 27.90 -11.18 -14.54
C VAL A 166 29.38 -11.14 -14.14
N GLY A 167 30.15 -10.27 -14.80
CA GLY A 167 31.53 -9.98 -14.41
C GLY A 167 31.61 -9.19 -13.10
N PRO A 168 32.82 -8.92 -12.59
CA PRO A 168 33.00 -8.05 -11.43
C PRO A 168 32.31 -6.70 -11.65
N PRO A 169 31.67 -6.11 -10.63
CA PRO A 169 31.06 -4.79 -10.78
C PRO A 169 32.10 -3.75 -11.19
N GLU A 170 31.85 -3.02 -12.28
CA GLU A 170 32.80 -2.04 -12.84
C GLU A 170 32.37 -0.59 -12.56
N SER A 171 31.16 -0.39 -12.05
CA SER A 171 30.56 0.92 -11.77
C SER A 171 29.94 0.98 -10.37
N MET A 172 29.90 2.17 -9.77
CA MET A 172 29.24 2.39 -8.46
C MET A 172 27.80 1.85 -8.45
N ARG A 173 27.05 2.05 -9.54
CA ARG A 173 25.67 1.52 -9.68
C ARG A 173 25.67 -0.01 -9.60
N GLU A 174 26.64 -0.65 -10.23
CA GLU A 174 26.78 -2.10 -10.27
C GLU A 174 27.22 -2.68 -8.93
N HIS A 175 28.10 -1.99 -8.20
CA HIS A 175 28.46 -2.35 -6.83
C HIS A 175 27.23 -2.34 -5.93
N VAL A 176 26.41 -1.29 -5.99
CA VAL A 176 25.17 -1.20 -5.20
C VAL A 176 24.19 -2.34 -5.53
N VAL A 177 24.03 -2.69 -6.81
CA VAL A 177 23.15 -3.80 -7.24
C VAL A 177 23.73 -5.16 -6.83
N ALA A 178 25.05 -5.36 -6.94
CA ALA A 178 25.71 -6.60 -6.51
C ALA A 178 25.60 -6.81 -4.99
N ALA A 179 25.90 -5.78 -4.21
CA ALA A 179 25.76 -5.78 -2.76
C ALA A 179 24.32 -6.11 -2.34
N SER A 180 23.34 -5.44 -2.94
CA SER A 180 21.92 -5.67 -2.64
C SER A 180 21.48 -7.11 -2.96
N LYS A 181 22.01 -7.71 -4.04
CA LYS A 181 21.77 -9.13 -4.37
C LYS A 181 22.42 -10.07 -3.35
N ALA A 182 23.65 -9.77 -2.92
CA ALA A 182 24.36 -10.54 -1.90
C ALA A 182 23.61 -10.51 -0.55
N MET A 183 23.13 -9.33 -0.13
CA MET A 183 22.30 -9.16 1.07
C MET A 183 21.01 -10.00 0.98
N ARG A 184 20.32 -9.99 -0.16
CA ARG A 184 19.07 -10.74 -0.35
C ARG A 184 19.27 -12.26 -0.28
N ASN A 185 20.42 -12.74 -0.75
CA ASN A 185 20.78 -14.16 -0.71
C ASN A 185 21.41 -14.58 0.63
N GLY A 186 21.47 -13.68 1.62
CA GLY A 186 22.07 -13.94 2.94
C GLY A 186 23.59 -14.06 2.95
N ASN A 187 24.26 -13.59 1.90
CA ASN A 187 25.73 -13.59 1.79
C ASN A 187 26.29 -12.21 2.17
N TRP A 188 26.34 -11.94 3.47
CA TRP A 188 26.75 -10.65 4.04
C TRP A 188 28.22 -10.30 3.78
N ALA A 189 29.07 -11.31 3.56
CA ALA A 189 30.51 -11.12 3.30
C ALA A 189 30.80 -10.65 1.87
N ALA A 190 29.86 -10.86 0.95
CA ALA A 190 29.96 -10.43 -0.45
C ALA A 190 29.21 -9.11 -0.72
N CYS A 191 28.79 -8.42 0.34
CA CYS A 191 28.09 -7.13 0.29
C CYS A 191 29.06 -5.96 0.20
#